data_AF-A0A2K3PKE7-F1
#
_entry.id   AF-A0A2K3PKE7-F1
#
_cell.length_a   1.000
_cell.length_b   1.000
_cell.length_c   1.000
_cell.angle_alpha   90.00
_cell.angle_beta   90.00
_cell.angle_gamma   90.00
#
_symmetry.space_group_name_H-M   'P 1'
#
loop_
_entity.id
_entity.type
_entity.pdbx_description
1 polymer ?
#
loop_
_entity_poly.entity_id
_entity_poly.type
_entity_poly.pdbx_seq_one_letter_code
_entity_poly.pdbx_strand_id
1 'polypeptide(L)'
;MDLLRAVIIGAEGTPYHDGLFFFDVFFPSDYPYVPPKVYYQSRGLRLNPNLYDNGHVCLSLLNTWSGSKNEKWTPGVSTILQVLVSIQGLILNANPYFNEPGYASKSGTQNGEAKSLKYNEKTFILSVRTMIYTMRKPPKNFEELVEGHFYSRAHDILASCKAYMEGVQVGRFVKGGVRDVDDDGDKNSDKFKADLFGYVKPLVIEFEKIGVKDCQKFMSPTPLKPTTPIPTSLKSTTLKQTHLNSPKPTLLKKLFTLSCF
;
A
#
# COMPACT_ATOMS: atom_id res chain seq x y z
N MET A 1 -7.10 -14.56 -26.93
CA MET A 1 -6.28 -14.78 -25.72
C MET A 1 -7.09 -14.14 -24.62
N ASP A 2 -7.82 -14.95 -23.85
CA ASP A 2 -9.06 -14.47 -23.23
C ASP A 2 -8.89 -14.24 -21.72
N LEU A 3 -7.74 -14.68 -21.17
CA LEU A 3 -7.39 -14.57 -19.76
C LEU A 3 -5.95 -14.09 -19.59
N LEU A 4 -5.75 -13.13 -18.71
CA LEU A 4 -4.44 -12.64 -18.27
C LEU A 4 -4.42 -12.58 -16.75
N ARG A 5 -3.27 -12.87 -16.13
CA ARG A 5 -3.04 -12.64 -14.71
C ARG A 5 -1.94 -11.60 -14.55
N ALA A 6 -2.21 -10.58 -13.76
CA ALA A 6 -1.24 -9.56 -13.37
C ALA A 6 -0.95 -9.66 -11.88
N VAL A 7 0.28 -9.31 -11.51
CA VAL A 7 0.69 -9.09 -10.12
C VAL A 7 1.20 -7.66 -10.00
N ILE A 8 0.72 -6.94 -8.98
CA ILE A 8 1.19 -5.61 -8.63
C ILE A 8 1.91 -5.72 -7.28
N ILE A 9 3.15 -5.28 -7.24
CA ILE A 9 3.90 -5.13 -6.00
C ILE A 9 3.44 -3.82 -5.33
N GLY A 10 3.05 -3.89 -4.06
CA GLY A 10 2.68 -2.70 -3.32
C GLY A 10 3.87 -1.74 -3.19
N ALA A 11 3.64 -0.47 -3.49
CA ALA A 11 4.69 0.54 -3.52
C ALA A 11 5.16 0.90 -2.11
N GLU A 12 6.45 1.22 -1.98
CA GLU A 12 7.00 1.88 -0.80
C GLU A 12 6.24 3.19 -0.50
N GLY A 13 6.10 3.54 0.77
CA GLY A 13 5.30 4.71 1.15
C GLY A 13 3.80 4.43 1.34
N THR A 14 3.33 3.21 1.08
CA THR A 14 1.92 2.83 1.16
C THR A 14 1.72 1.71 2.18
N PRO A 15 0.52 1.53 2.77
CA PRO A 15 0.23 0.37 3.64
C PRO A 15 0.23 -0.98 2.89
N TYR A 16 0.49 -0.96 1.57
CA TYR A 16 0.57 -2.13 0.71
C TYR A 16 2.01 -2.61 0.48
N HIS A 17 3.02 -1.84 0.92
CA HIS A 17 4.42 -2.04 0.55
C HIS A 17 4.88 -3.50 0.70
N ASP A 18 5.67 -3.97 -0.28
CA ASP A 18 6.20 -5.33 -0.40
C ASP A 18 5.16 -6.45 -0.58
N GLY A 19 3.86 -6.15 -0.51
CA GLY A 19 2.80 -7.12 -0.77
C GLY A 19 2.69 -7.46 -2.25
N LEU A 20 2.29 -8.70 -2.56
CA LEU A 20 1.95 -9.14 -3.91
C LEU A 20 0.43 -9.20 -4.07
N PHE A 21 -0.11 -8.37 -4.96
CA PHE A 21 -1.55 -8.26 -5.22
C PHE A 21 -1.87 -8.79 -6.61
N PHE A 22 -2.57 -9.93 -6.66
CA PHE A 22 -2.89 -10.63 -7.91
C PHE A 22 -4.27 -10.24 -8.46
N PHE A 23 -4.32 -10.04 -9.76
CA PHE A 23 -5.51 -9.67 -10.52
C PHE A 23 -5.69 -10.62 -11.71
N ASP A 24 -6.85 -11.24 -11.80
CA ASP A 24 -7.28 -12.02 -12.94
C ASP A 24 -8.08 -11.12 -13.89
N VAL A 25 -7.72 -11.12 -15.17
CA VAL A 25 -8.27 -10.26 -16.20
C VAL A 25 -8.89 -11.14 -17.26
N PHE A 26 -10.17 -10.93 -17.54
CA PHE A 26 -10.91 -11.61 -18.60
C PHE A 26 -11.26 -10.61 -19.70
N PHE A 27 -10.91 -10.95 -20.94
CA PHE A 27 -11.28 -10.18 -22.12
C PHE A 27 -12.54 -10.80 -22.73
N PRO A 28 -13.71 -10.16 -22.58
CA PRO A 28 -14.95 -10.70 -23.13
C PRO A 28 -14.93 -10.66 -24.67
N SER A 29 -15.85 -11.39 -25.31
CA SER A 29 -15.90 -11.55 -26.78
C SER A 29 -16.09 -10.24 -27.55
N ASP A 30 -16.64 -9.24 -26.88
CA ASP A 30 -16.88 -7.87 -27.36
C ASP A 30 -15.74 -6.90 -27.00
N TYR A 31 -14.64 -7.36 -26.41
CA TYR A 31 -13.43 -6.55 -26.26
C TYR A 31 -12.83 -6.22 -27.65
N PRO A 32 -12.41 -4.96 -27.93
CA PRO A 32 -12.26 -3.83 -27.00
C PRO A 32 -13.45 -2.87 -26.96
N TYR A 33 -14.63 -3.21 -27.49
CA TYR A 33 -15.82 -2.36 -27.44
C TYR A 33 -16.38 -2.21 -26.01
N VAL A 34 -16.14 -3.21 -25.16
CA VAL A 34 -16.38 -3.15 -23.71
C VAL A 34 -15.06 -3.32 -22.93
N PRO A 35 -14.96 -2.82 -21.67
CA PRO A 35 -13.76 -3.01 -20.87
C PRO A 35 -13.50 -4.48 -20.52
N PRO A 36 -12.25 -4.85 -20.18
CA PRO A 36 -11.98 -6.15 -19.60
C PRO A 36 -12.63 -6.28 -18.22
N LYS A 37 -12.92 -7.50 -17.79
CA LYS A 37 -13.37 -7.78 -16.42
C LYS A 37 -12.15 -8.07 -15.56
N VAL A 38 -11.98 -7.36 -14.46
CA VAL A 38 -10.84 -7.53 -13.53
C VAL A 38 -11.35 -8.06 -12.20
N TYR A 39 -10.70 -9.10 -11.71
CA TYR A 39 -10.98 -9.76 -10.45
C TYR A 39 -9.74 -9.73 -9.55
N TYR A 40 -9.86 -9.15 -8.36
CA TYR A 40 -8.81 -9.16 -7.36
C TYR A 40 -8.85 -10.46 -6.55
N GLN A 41 -7.71 -11.14 -6.39
CA GLN A 41 -7.61 -12.32 -5.54
C GLN A 41 -7.60 -11.96 -4.04
N SER A 42 -8.77 -11.53 -3.55
CA SER A 42 -9.01 -10.96 -2.23
C SER A 42 -8.78 -11.92 -1.07
N ARG A 43 -8.99 -13.23 -1.29
CA ARG A 43 -8.99 -14.25 -0.23
C ARG A 43 -9.94 -13.87 0.94
N GLY A 44 -11.06 -13.21 0.63
CA GLY A 44 -12.04 -12.75 1.61
C GLY A 44 -11.62 -11.50 2.39
N LEU A 45 -10.54 -10.81 2.00
CA LEU A 45 -10.06 -9.60 2.67
C LEU A 45 -10.44 -8.35 1.89
N ARG A 46 -11.06 -7.38 2.57
CA ARG A 46 -11.33 -6.03 2.02
C ARG A 46 -10.19 -5.07 2.36
N LEU A 47 -9.20 -5.01 1.47
CA LEU A 47 -7.95 -4.23 1.64
C LEU A 47 -8.06 -2.74 1.31
N ASN A 48 -9.05 -2.37 0.50
CA ASN A 48 -9.26 -1.02 0.01
C ASN A 48 -10.76 -0.80 -0.22
N PRO A 49 -11.29 0.44 -0.14
CA PRO A 49 -12.69 0.69 -0.48
C PRO A 49 -13.05 0.23 -1.90
N ASN A 50 -12.09 0.25 -2.83
CA ASN A 50 -12.26 -0.19 -4.22
C ASN A 50 -11.83 -1.64 -4.49
N LEU A 51 -11.37 -2.40 -3.48
CA LEU A 51 -11.03 -3.82 -3.58
C LEU A 51 -11.86 -4.62 -2.59
N TYR A 52 -12.91 -5.26 -3.09
CA TYR A 52 -13.92 -5.91 -2.27
C TYR A 52 -13.43 -7.28 -1.81
N ASP A 53 -13.99 -7.77 -0.69
CA ASP A 53 -13.70 -9.09 -0.15
C ASP A 53 -14.11 -10.24 -1.07
N ASN A 54 -15.07 -10.02 -1.97
CA ASN A 54 -15.45 -10.95 -3.02
C ASN A 54 -14.58 -10.86 -4.28
N GLY A 55 -13.61 -9.95 -4.34
CA GLY A 55 -12.70 -9.74 -5.46
C GLY A 55 -13.17 -8.72 -6.50
N HIS A 56 -14.32 -8.07 -6.32
CA HIS A 56 -14.77 -6.98 -7.18
C HIS A 56 -13.84 -5.76 -7.10
N VAL A 57 -13.49 -5.19 -8.26
CA VAL A 57 -12.61 -4.03 -8.40
C VAL A 57 -13.41 -2.83 -8.92
N CYS A 58 -13.45 -1.74 -8.14
CA CYS A 58 -14.08 -0.49 -8.55
C CYS A 58 -13.07 0.42 -9.24
N LEU A 59 -13.26 0.67 -10.54
CA LEU A 59 -12.47 1.62 -11.31
C LEU A 59 -13.34 2.17 -12.45
N SER A 60 -13.31 3.48 -12.67
CA SER A 60 -14.12 4.13 -13.72
C SER A 60 -13.77 3.60 -15.10
N LEU A 61 -12.48 3.30 -15.34
CA LEU A 61 -11.98 2.72 -16.58
C LEU A 61 -12.50 1.30 -16.84
N LEU A 62 -12.98 0.61 -15.80
CA LEU A 62 -13.64 -0.70 -15.92
C LEU A 62 -15.17 -0.59 -15.95
N ASN A 63 -15.71 0.64 -15.98
CA ASN A 63 -17.13 0.94 -15.84
C ASN A 63 -17.77 0.38 -14.54
N THR A 64 -16.96 0.09 -13.51
CA THR A 64 -17.41 -0.38 -12.19
C THR A 64 -17.41 0.72 -11.13
N TRP A 65 -17.16 1.96 -11.55
CA TRP A 65 -17.20 3.16 -10.70
C TRP A 65 -17.65 4.40 -11.48
N SER A 66 -18.11 5.42 -10.77
CA SER A 66 -18.44 6.70 -11.38
C SER A 66 -17.18 7.42 -11.87
N GLY A 67 -17.32 8.16 -12.97
CA GLY A 67 -16.25 8.91 -13.61
C GLY A 67 -16.80 9.73 -14.77
N SER A 68 -16.09 10.79 -15.12
CA SER A 68 -16.34 11.59 -16.32
C SER A 68 -16.14 10.77 -17.59
N LYS A 69 -16.62 11.29 -18.73
CA LYS A 69 -16.53 10.59 -20.03
C LYS A 69 -15.10 10.15 -20.37
N ASN A 70 -14.11 10.96 -20.02
CA ASN A 70 -12.69 10.71 -20.33
C ASN A 70 -12.01 9.76 -19.32
N GLU A 71 -12.68 9.43 -18.21
CA GLU A 71 -12.20 8.49 -17.19
C GLU A 71 -12.80 7.07 -17.38
N LYS A 72 -13.71 6.91 -18.35
CA LYS A 72 -14.36 5.64 -18.70
C LYS A 72 -13.64 4.96 -19.86
N TRP A 73 -13.88 3.65 -20.00
CA TRP A 73 -13.35 2.86 -21.10
C TRP A 73 -13.72 3.46 -22.46
N THR A 74 -12.73 3.71 -23.30
CA THR A 74 -12.89 4.19 -24.67
C THR A 74 -12.28 3.17 -25.64
N PRO A 75 -13.10 2.49 -26.46
CA PRO A 75 -12.61 1.50 -27.43
C PRO A 75 -11.54 2.08 -28.35
N GLY A 76 -10.46 1.32 -28.59
CA GLY A 76 -9.34 1.74 -29.43
C GLY A 76 -8.40 2.79 -28.82
N VAL A 77 -8.71 3.32 -27.63
CA VAL A 77 -7.86 4.28 -26.90
C VAL A 77 -7.41 3.71 -25.56
N SER A 78 -8.34 3.10 -24.81
CA SER A 78 -8.04 2.55 -23.50
C SER A 78 -7.23 1.25 -23.59
N THR A 79 -6.28 1.05 -22.67
CA THR A 79 -5.39 -0.12 -22.66
C THR A 79 -5.40 -0.86 -21.33
N ILE A 80 -4.99 -2.13 -21.34
CA ILE A 80 -4.77 -2.90 -20.11
C ILE A 80 -3.67 -2.27 -19.23
N LEU A 81 -2.66 -1.65 -19.84
CA LEU A 81 -1.61 -0.94 -19.12
C LEU A 81 -2.20 0.21 -18.30
N GLN A 82 -3.09 1.02 -18.90
CA GLN A 82 -3.77 2.10 -18.17
C GLN A 82 -4.61 1.58 -17.00
N VAL A 83 -5.28 0.43 -17.16
CA VAL A 83 -5.99 -0.24 -16.06
C VAL A 83 -5.03 -0.61 -14.92
N LEU A 84 -3.92 -1.29 -15.21
CA LEU A 84 -2.96 -1.73 -14.20
C LEU A 84 -2.29 -0.54 -13.49
N VAL A 85 -1.91 0.49 -14.24
CA VAL A 85 -1.34 1.74 -13.70
C VAL A 85 -2.37 2.48 -12.84
N SER A 86 -3.64 2.50 -13.24
CA SER A 86 -4.71 3.10 -12.44
C SER A 86 -4.94 2.35 -11.13
N ILE A 87 -4.89 1.01 -11.14
CA ILE A 87 -4.96 0.21 -9.89
C ILE A 87 -3.79 0.57 -8.98
N GLN A 88 -2.56 0.62 -9.52
CA GLN A 88 -1.38 0.95 -8.73
C GLN A 88 -1.46 2.37 -8.14
N GLY A 89 -1.80 3.38 -8.95
CA GLY A 89 -1.76 4.78 -8.54
C GLY A 89 -3.00 5.28 -7.78
N LEU A 90 -4.19 4.80 -8.14
CA LEU A 90 -5.45 5.29 -7.56
C LEU A 90 -5.96 4.39 -6.43
N ILE A 91 -5.77 3.08 -6.53
CA ILE A 91 -6.29 2.13 -5.53
C ILE A 91 -5.22 1.86 -4.46
N LEU A 92 -4.04 1.38 -4.86
CA LEU A 92 -2.97 0.98 -3.93
C LEU A 92 -2.09 2.16 -3.48
N ASN A 93 -2.72 3.28 -3.10
CA ASN A 93 -2.04 4.52 -2.74
C ASN A 93 -1.72 4.63 -1.23
N ALA A 94 -1.07 5.72 -0.80
CA ALA A 94 -0.62 5.92 0.58
C ALA A 94 -1.74 6.21 1.60
N ASN A 95 -2.90 6.70 1.16
CA ASN A 95 -4.03 7.10 1.99
C ASN A 95 -5.36 6.50 1.50
N PRO A 96 -5.49 5.16 1.46
CA PRO A 96 -6.66 4.46 0.91
C PRO A 96 -7.98 4.76 1.62
N TYR A 97 -7.97 5.32 2.82
CA TYR A 97 -9.18 5.80 3.50
C TYR A 97 -9.98 6.79 2.64
N PHE A 98 -9.30 7.67 1.90
CA PHE A 98 -9.95 8.70 1.10
C PHE A 98 -10.49 8.19 -0.24
N ASN A 99 -10.29 6.90 -0.55
CA ASN A 99 -10.89 6.25 -1.71
C ASN A 99 -12.40 5.97 -1.52
N GLU A 100 -12.90 6.02 -0.27
CA GLU A 100 -14.32 5.87 0.02
C GLU A 100 -15.14 7.05 -0.58
N PRO A 101 -16.33 6.79 -1.18
CA PRO A 101 -17.22 7.83 -1.66
C PRO A 101 -17.44 8.94 -0.63
N GLY A 102 -17.25 10.18 -1.08
CA GLY A 102 -17.48 11.37 -0.26
C GLY A 102 -16.44 11.63 0.83
N TYR A 103 -15.35 10.86 0.89
CA TYR A 103 -14.31 11.04 1.91
C TYR A 103 -13.15 11.90 1.42
N ALA A 104 -13.02 12.12 0.11
CA ALA A 104 -11.98 12.97 -0.49
C ALA A 104 -11.93 14.38 0.11
N SER A 105 -13.09 14.99 0.43
CA SER A 105 -13.17 16.32 1.04
C SER A 105 -12.69 16.36 2.50
N LYS A 106 -12.48 15.21 3.14
CA LYS A 106 -11.96 15.10 4.50
C LYS A 106 -10.43 15.10 4.54
N SER A 107 -9.76 14.92 3.41
CA SER A 107 -8.30 15.00 3.34
C SER A 107 -7.83 16.41 3.74
N GLY A 108 -6.76 16.46 4.53
CA GLY A 108 -6.23 17.68 5.14
C GLY A 108 -6.94 18.13 6.41
N THR A 109 -8.07 17.52 6.80
CA THR A 109 -8.71 17.79 8.09
C THR A 109 -8.12 16.90 9.18
N GLN A 110 -7.94 17.41 10.39
CA GLN A 110 -7.36 16.64 11.51
C GLN A 110 -8.07 15.30 11.73
N ASN A 111 -9.40 15.29 11.76
CA ASN A 111 -10.19 14.07 11.92
C ASN A 111 -10.12 13.13 10.70
N GLY A 112 -10.00 13.67 9.49
CA GLY A 112 -9.81 12.88 8.27
C GLY A 112 -8.46 12.17 8.26
N GLU A 113 -7.39 12.90 8.59
CA GLU A 113 -6.03 12.36 8.68
C GLU A 113 -5.93 11.30 9.79
N ALA A 114 -6.44 11.58 11.00
CA ALA A 114 -6.44 10.61 12.10
C ALA A 114 -7.19 9.30 11.74
N LYS A 115 -8.27 9.37 10.94
CA LYS A 115 -8.96 8.18 10.43
C LYS A 115 -8.17 7.48 9.32
N SER A 116 -7.49 8.23 8.46
CA SER A 116 -6.59 7.68 7.44
C SER A 116 -5.47 6.85 8.07
N LEU A 117 -4.86 7.34 9.16
CA LEU A 117 -3.81 6.61 9.87
C LEU A 117 -4.29 5.27 10.43
N LYS A 118 -5.45 5.26 11.10
CA LYS A 118 -6.07 4.02 11.59
C LYS A 118 -6.46 3.06 10.47
N TYR A 119 -6.85 3.59 9.32
CA TYR A 119 -7.13 2.77 8.14
C TYR A 119 -5.84 2.14 7.60
N ASN A 120 -4.73 2.90 7.54
CA ASN A 120 -3.43 2.39 7.10
C ASN A 120 -2.93 1.26 7.99
N GLU A 121 -3.05 1.39 9.31
CA GLU A 121 -2.76 0.31 10.27
C GLU A 121 -3.52 -0.97 9.92
N LYS A 122 -4.85 -0.87 9.76
CA LYS A 122 -5.69 -2.01 9.39
C LYS A 122 -5.29 -2.60 8.03
N THR A 123 -5.08 -1.75 7.02
CA THR A 123 -4.68 -2.19 5.69
C THR A 123 -3.34 -2.92 5.72
N PHE A 124 -2.35 -2.44 6.48
CA PHE A 124 -1.06 -3.12 6.60
C PHE A 124 -1.18 -4.50 7.23
N ILE A 125 -2.00 -4.67 8.28
CA ILE A 125 -2.29 -6.00 8.84
C ILE A 125 -2.88 -6.93 7.77
N LEU A 126 -3.82 -6.44 6.96
CA LEU A 126 -4.40 -7.21 5.87
C LEU A 126 -3.37 -7.52 4.76
N SER A 127 -2.44 -6.61 4.49
CA SER A 127 -1.33 -6.81 3.55
C SER A 127 -0.42 -7.93 4.04
N VAL A 128 -0.02 -7.93 5.31
CA VAL A 128 0.77 -8.99 5.95
C VAL A 128 0.04 -10.35 5.87
N ARG A 129 -1.27 -10.38 6.16
CA ARG A 129 -2.08 -11.60 5.98
C ARG A 129 -2.07 -12.09 4.54
N THR A 130 -2.17 -11.17 3.58
CA THR A 130 -2.12 -11.48 2.14
C THR A 130 -0.77 -12.07 1.75
N MET A 131 0.35 -11.54 2.28
CA MET A 131 1.69 -12.10 2.07
C MET A 131 1.76 -13.56 2.56
N ILE A 132 1.31 -13.83 3.80
CA ILE A 132 1.29 -15.18 4.38
C ILE A 132 0.45 -16.13 3.52
N TYR A 133 -0.76 -15.71 3.13
CA TYR A 133 -1.62 -16.54 2.28
C TYR A 133 -1.02 -16.79 0.89
N THR A 134 -0.30 -15.82 0.35
CA THR A 134 0.35 -15.92 -0.97
C THR A 134 1.55 -16.85 -0.91
N MET A 135 2.39 -16.79 0.14
CA MET A 135 3.49 -17.74 0.34
C MET A 135 2.98 -19.17 0.57
N ARG A 136 1.90 -19.35 1.35
CA ARG A 136 1.32 -20.67 1.61
C ARG A 136 0.63 -21.30 0.41
N LYS A 137 0.05 -20.48 -0.45
CA LYS A 137 -0.67 -20.92 -1.65
C LYS A 137 -0.43 -19.91 -2.79
N PRO A 138 0.75 -19.99 -3.43
CA PRO A 138 1.06 -19.15 -4.57
C PRO A 138 0.06 -19.40 -5.71
N PRO A 139 -0.31 -18.38 -6.49
CA PRO A 139 -1.09 -18.61 -7.70
C PRO A 139 -0.30 -19.49 -8.68
N LYS A 140 -1.00 -20.41 -9.35
CA LYS A 140 -0.41 -21.31 -10.34
C LYS A 140 0.43 -20.54 -11.38
N ASN A 141 1.65 -21.01 -11.65
CA ASN A 141 2.65 -20.44 -12.54
C ASN A 141 3.30 -19.13 -12.04
N PHE A 142 3.12 -18.78 -10.76
CA PHE A 142 3.77 -17.64 -10.11
C PHE A 142 4.56 -18.06 -8.87
N GLU A 143 4.76 -19.36 -8.65
CA GLU A 143 5.47 -19.94 -7.51
C GLU A 143 6.87 -19.32 -7.37
N GLU A 144 7.67 -19.36 -8.43
CA GLU A 144 9.03 -18.80 -8.45
C GLU A 144 9.06 -17.28 -8.20
N LEU A 145 8.09 -16.54 -8.76
CA LEU A 145 7.99 -15.09 -8.54
C LEU A 145 7.67 -14.78 -7.08
N VAL A 146 6.72 -15.52 -6.49
CA VAL A 146 6.32 -15.36 -5.08
C VAL A 146 7.49 -15.69 -4.16
N GLU A 147 8.13 -16.84 -4.38
CA GLU A 147 9.26 -17.28 -3.57
C GLU A 147 10.44 -16.32 -3.69
N GLY A 148 10.87 -15.99 -4.91
CA GLY A 148 11.99 -15.08 -5.15
C GLY A 148 11.75 -13.68 -4.61
N HIS A 149 10.54 -13.13 -4.77
CA HIS A 149 10.17 -11.84 -4.20
C HIS A 149 10.28 -11.88 -2.67
N PHE A 150 9.59 -12.80 -2.00
CA PHE A 150 9.61 -12.83 -0.54
C PHE A 150 10.97 -13.22 0.05
N TYR A 151 11.76 -14.06 -0.65
CA TYR A 151 13.14 -14.32 -0.27
C TYR A 151 13.97 -13.02 -0.25
N SER A 152 13.87 -12.21 -1.30
CA SER A 152 14.61 -10.96 -1.42
C SER A 152 14.12 -9.84 -0.48
N ARG A 153 12.84 -9.87 -0.10
CA ARG A 153 12.18 -8.80 0.70
C ARG A 153 12.01 -9.14 2.18
N ALA A 154 12.24 -10.38 2.60
CA ALA A 154 11.93 -10.84 3.96
C ALA A 154 12.52 -9.96 5.07
N HIS A 155 13.81 -9.60 4.99
CA HIS A 155 14.44 -8.74 5.99
C HIS A 155 13.87 -7.31 5.99
N ASP A 156 13.55 -6.76 4.82
CA ASP A 156 12.95 -5.43 4.69
C ASP A 156 11.53 -5.40 5.27
N ILE A 157 10.74 -6.46 5.01
CA ILE A 157 9.39 -6.63 5.57
C ILE A 157 9.48 -6.71 7.10
N LEU A 158 10.35 -7.57 7.63
CA LEU A 158 10.51 -7.74 9.09
C LEU A 158 11.06 -6.46 9.76
N ALA A 159 11.97 -5.73 9.11
CA ALA A 159 12.45 -4.44 9.59
C ALA A 159 11.31 -3.41 9.66
N SER A 160 10.45 -3.37 8.64
CA SER A 160 9.27 -2.50 8.62
C SER A 160 8.29 -2.87 9.73
N CYS A 161 8.02 -4.16 9.93
CA CYS A 161 7.19 -4.63 11.04
C CYS A 161 7.74 -4.19 12.39
N LYS A 162 9.05 -4.32 12.60
CA LYS A 162 9.74 -3.87 13.81
C LYS A 162 9.59 -2.36 14.02
N ALA A 163 9.91 -1.57 13.00
CA ALA A 163 9.79 -0.11 13.07
C ALA A 163 8.36 0.34 13.41
N TYR A 164 7.36 -0.31 12.82
CA TYR A 164 5.95 0.02 13.07
C TYR A 164 5.50 -0.38 14.48
N MET A 165 6.01 -1.48 15.03
CA MET A 165 5.80 -1.85 16.44
C MET A 165 6.48 -0.86 17.40
N GLU A 166 7.62 -0.26 17.01
CA GLU A 166 8.33 0.77 17.77
C GLU A 166 7.70 2.17 17.64
N GLY A 167 6.66 2.32 16.81
CA GLY A 167 5.84 3.52 16.71
C GLY A 167 6.01 4.33 15.43
N VAL A 168 6.88 3.91 14.50
CA VAL A 168 7.00 4.55 13.18
C VAL A 168 5.69 4.36 12.42
N GLN A 169 5.13 5.44 11.88
CA GLN A 169 3.87 5.38 11.16
C GLN A 169 3.96 4.48 9.91
N VAL A 170 2.90 3.70 9.67
CA VAL A 170 2.78 2.83 8.49
C VAL A 170 3.02 3.63 7.20
N GLY A 171 3.94 3.14 6.36
CA GLY A 171 4.34 3.79 5.11
C GLY A 171 5.42 4.86 5.26
N ARG A 172 5.95 5.14 6.45
CA ARG A 172 7.05 6.11 6.65
C ARG A 172 8.44 5.48 6.70
N PHE A 173 8.52 4.16 6.87
CA PHE A 173 9.79 3.45 6.86
C PHE A 173 10.32 3.33 5.42
N VAL A 174 11.58 3.71 5.20
CA VAL A 174 12.27 3.64 3.90
C VAL A 174 13.57 2.87 4.05
N LYS A 175 14.04 2.23 2.98
CA LYS A 175 15.40 1.66 2.98
C LYS A 175 16.45 2.72 3.36
N GLY A 176 17.14 2.50 4.47
CA GLY A 176 18.19 3.41 4.97
C GLY A 176 17.77 4.33 6.12
N GLY A 177 16.52 4.29 6.58
CA GLY A 177 16.08 5.02 7.77
C GLY A 177 14.61 5.43 7.75
N VAL A 178 14.21 6.22 8.76
CA VAL A 178 12.90 6.87 8.79
C VAL A 178 12.99 8.16 7.99
N ARG A 179 12.00 8.49 7.15
CA ARG A 179 11.91 9.85 6.57
C ARG A 179 11.81 10.84 7.73
N ASP A 180 12.64 11.88 7.76
CA ASP A 180 12.75 12.87 8.84
C ASP A 180 11.39 13.14 9.51
N VAL A 181 11.31 12.84 10.80
CA VAL A 181 10.09 12.94 11.60
C VAL A 181 10.19 14.21 12.43
N ASP A 182 9.29 15.17 12.19
CA ASP A 182 8.94 16.15 13.21
C ASP A 182 8.38 15.35 14.41
N ASP A 183 9.05 15.44 15.57
CA ASP A 183 8.86 14.62 16.78
C ASP A 183 7.45 14.69 17.43
N ASP A 184 6.49 15.29 16.73
CA ASP A 184 5.12 15.63 17.15
C ASP A 184 4.04 14.84 16.37
N GLY A 185 4.44 13.83 15.59
CA GLY A 185 3.54 13.03 14.75
C GLY A 185 2.72 11.95 15.51
N ASP A 186 1.47 11.74 15.09
CA ASP A 186 0.60 10.64 15.56
C ASP A 186 1.31 9.27 15.42
N LYS A 187 1.62 8.65 16.56
CA LYS A 187 2.21 7.30 16.67
C LYS A 187 1.17 6.23 16.36
N ASN A 188 1.63 5.05 15.90
CA ASN A 188 0.73 3.91 15.70
C ASN A 188 0.02 3.50 17.01
N SER A 189 -1.22 3.04 16.89
CA SER A 189 -2.04 2.58 18.01
C SER A 189 -1.49 1.32 18.66
N ASP A 190 -1.66 1.20 19.98
CA ASP A 190 -1.16 0.03 20.71
C ASP A 190 -1.87 -1.26 20.30
N LYS A 191 -3.15 -1.15 19.91
CA LYS A 191 -3.90 -2.26 19.32
C LYS A 191 -3.22 -2.77 18.05
N PHE A 192 -2.86 -1.86 17.14
CA PHE A 192 -2.16 -2.24 15.92
C PHE A 192 -0.80 -2.88 16.21
N LYS A 193 -0.01 -2.34 17.14
CA LYS A 193 1.29 -2.92 17.52
C LYS A 193 1.13 -4.36 18.03
N ALA A 194 0.12 -4.59 18.88
CA ALA A 194 -0.18 -5.93 19.41
C ALA A 194 -0.67 -6.89 18.31
N ASP A 195 -1.57 -6.43 17.44
CA ASP A 195 -2.06 -7.22 16.30
C ASP A 195 -0.90 -7.60 15.37
N LEU A 196 -0.01 -6.64 15.04
CA LEU A 196 1.16 -6.85 14.19
C LEU A 196 2.15 -7.84 14.79
N PHE A 197 2.43 -7.72 16.10
CA PHE A 197 3.29 -8.64 16.83
C PHE A 197 2.82 -10.11 16.67
N GLY A 198 1.49 -10.32 16.70
CA GLY A 198 0.88 -11.63 16.46
C GLY A 198 1.17 -12.22 15.07
N TYR A 199 1.49 -11.40 14.07
CA TYR A 199 1.81 -11.83 12.71
C TYR A 199 3.32 -11.97 12.42
N VAL A 200 4.20 -11.41 13.26
CA VAL A 200 5.66 -11.51 13.04
C VAL A 200 6.11 -12.96 13.06
N LYS A 201 5.68 -13.76 14.05
CA LYS A 201 6.05 -15.18 14.12
C LYS A 201 5.57 -15.98 12.90
N PRO A 202 4.30 -15.89 12.48
CA PRO A 202 3.85 -16.48 11.21
C PRO A 202 4.67 -16.06 9.99
N LEU A 203 5.03 -14.78 9.85
CA LEU A 203 5.88 -14.30 8.75
C LEU A 203 7.25 -14.97 8.78
N VAL A 204 7.92 -14.98 9.92
CA VAL A 204 9.23 -15.63 10.10
C VAL A 204 9.17 -17.10 9.70
N ILE A 205 8.13 -17.84 10.14
CA ILE A 205 7.94 -19.24 9.77
C ILE A 205 7.83 -19.42 8.25
N GLU A 206 7.05 -18.58 7.55
CA GLU A 206 6.93 -18.72 6.10
C GLU A 206 8.22 -18.29 5.37
N PHE A 207 8.95 -17.28 5.85
CA PHE A 207 10.24 -16.88 5.28
C PHE A 207 11.33 -17.94 5.46
N GLU A 208 11.38 -18.60 6.61
CA GLU A 208 12.34 -19.68 6.85
C GLU A 208 12.08 -20.91 5.96
N LYS A 209 10.80 -21.22 5.67
CA LYS A 209 10.44 -22.30 4.74
C LYS A 209 10.96 -22.09 3.32
N ILE A 210 11.06 -20.84 2.88
CA ILE A 210 11.64 -20.47 1.58
C ILE A 210 13.15 -20.21 1.66
N GLY A 211 13.80 -20.60 2.76
CA GLY A 211 15.25 -20.59 2.91
C GLY A 211 15.88 -19.28 3.41
N VAL A 212 15.08 -18.29 3.82
CA VAL A 212 15.62 -17.04 4.38
C VAL A 212 16.22 -17.31 5.77
N LYS A 213 17.46 -16.86 5.97
CA LYS A 213 18.20 -16.99 7.24
C LYS A 213 18.05 -15.74 8.11
N ASP A 214 18.39 -15.88 9.39
CA ASP A 214 18.49 -14.77 10.36
C ASP A 214 17.20 -13.94 10.55
N CYS A 215 16.03 -14.53 10.32
CA CYS A 215 14.73 -13.89 10.56
C CYS A 215 14.39 -13.73 12.04
N GLN A 216 14.90 -14.63 12.90
CA GLN A 216 14.62 -14.66 14.34
C GLN A 216 15.03 -13.38 15.07
N LYS A 217 16.03 -12.63 14.55
CA LYS A 217 16.51 -11.37 15.16
C LYS A 217 15.45 -10.26 15.23
N PHE A 218 14.35 -10.40 14.48
CA PHE A 218 13.24 -9.44 14.45
C PHE A 218 12.11 -9.80 15.43
N MET A 219 12.19 -10.92 16.14
CA MET A 219 11.15 -11.38 17.05
C MET A 219 11.22 -10.77 18.47
N SER A 220 12.35 -10.14 18.82
CA SER A 220 12.54 -9.53 20.14
C SER A 220 12.36 -8.01 20.06
N PRO A 221 11.57 -7.39 20.96
CA PRO A 221 11.64 -5.95 21.16
C PRO A 221 13.07 -5.60 21.58
N THR A 222 13.70 -4.66 20.90
CA THR A 222 14.97 -4.13 21.40
C THR A 222 14.65 -3.35 22.68
N PRO A 223 15.37 -3.54 23.81
CA PRO A 223 15.15 -2.72 24.99
C PRO A 223 15.27 -1.25 24.59
N LEU A 224 14.20 -0.47 24.81
CA LEU A 224 14.21 0.98 24.62
C LEU A 224 15.35 1.53 25.48
N LYS A 225 16.45 1.97 24.86
CA LYS A 225 17.44 2.78 25.58
C LYS A 225 16.72 4.08 25.98
N PRO A 226 16.77 4.49 27.26
CA PRO A 226 16.25 5.79 27.66
C PRO A 226 16.94 6.87 26.84
N THR A 227 16.16 7.67 26.11
CA THR A 227 16.65 8.87 25.46
C THR A 227 17.16 9.81 26.55
N THR A 228 18.48 9.98 26.61
CA THR A 228 19.11 11.02 27.42
C THR A 228 18.61 12.39 26.95
N PRO A 229 18.18 13.29 27.85
CA PRO A 229 17.74 14.63 27.46
C PRO A 229 18.89 15.39 26.78
N ILE A 230 18.61 15.98 25.62
CA ILE A 230 19.55 16.88 24.93
C ILE A 230 19.64 18.19 25.73
N PRO A 231 20.84 18.71 26.05
CA PRO A 231 20.99 19.97 26.75
C PRO A 231 20.49 21.16 25.92
N THR A 232 19.62 21.97 26.52
CA THR A 232 19.05 23.17 25.93
C THR A 232 20.10 24.28 25.81
N SER A 233 20.71 24.46 24.65
CA SER A 233 21.18 25.78 24.19
C SER A 233 21.53 25.76 22.71
N LEU A 234 20.82 26.51 21.87
CA LEU A 234 21.41 27.59 21.07
C LEU A 234 20.30 28.43 20.41
N LYS A 235 20.57 29.74 20.36
CA LYS A 235 19.62 30.82 20.07
C LYS A 235 19.14 30.84 18.62
N SER A 236 17.92 31.35 18.44
CA SER A 236 17.29 31.59 17.14
C SER A 236 18.13 32.54 16.28
N THR A 237 18.26 32.19 15.00
CA THR A 237 18.61 33.16 13.95
C THR A 237 17.57 33.00 12.84
N THR A 238 16.82 34.07 12.61
CA THR A 238 15.71 34.16 11.66
C THR A 238 16.21 34.07 10.22
N LEU A 239 15.80 33.03 9.49
CA LEU A 239 15.87 32.99 8.02
C LEU A 239 14.45 32.97 7.47
N LYS A 240 14.15 33.98 6.65
CA LYS A 240 12.84 34.19 6.01
C LYS A 240 12.51 32.99 5.11
N GLN A 241 11.34 32.39 5.36
CA GLN A 241 10.79 31.31 4.56
C GLN A 241 10.15 31.90 3.29
N THR A 242 10.77 31.68 2.14
CA THR A 242 10.12 31.88 0.85
C THR A 242 9.13 30.73 0.63
N HIS A 243 7.84 31.06 0.55
CA HIS A 243 6.76 30.13 0.24
C HIS A 243 7.00 29.44 -1.10
N LEU A 244 7.30 28.13 -1.08
CA LEU A 244 7.12 27.26 -2.23
C LEU A 244 5.87 26.42 -1.99
N ASN A 245 4.82 26.72 -2.75
CA ASN A 245 3.54 26.04 -2.68
C ASN A 245 3.68 24.55 -3.05
N SER A 246 3.29 23.66 -2.12
CA SER A 246 3.03 22.26 -2.42
C SER A 246 1.79 22.14 -3.34
N PRO A 247 1.82 21.32 -4.42
CA PRO A 247 0.69 21.21 -5.32
C PRO A 247 -0.50 20.50 -4.66
N LYS A 248 -1.69 21.06 -4.86
CA LYS A 248 -2.98 20.52 -4.40
C LYS A 248 -3.26 19.13 -5.02
N PRO A 249 -3.97 18.22 -4.32
CA PRO A 249 -4.28 16.85 -4.77
C PRO A 249 -5.12 16.75 -6.06
N THR A 250 -5.63 17.86 -6.59
CA THR A 250 -6.22 17.94 -7.93
C THR A 250 -5.20 17.74 -9.05
N LEU A 251 -3.91 17.96 -8.78
CA LEU A 251 -2.86 17.83 -9.79
C LEU A 251 -2.50 16.37 -10.06
N LEU A 252 -2.57 15.45 -9.08
CA LEU A 252 -2.34 14.02 -9.32
C LEU A 252 -3.42 13.39 -10.23
N LYS A 253 -4.67 13.84 -10.13
CA LYS A 253 -5.74 13.44 -11.06
C LYS A 253 -5.50 13.95 -12.49
N LYS A 254 -4.85 15.11 -12.64
CA LYS A 254 -4.48 15.68 -13.95
C LYS A 254 -3.17 15.11 -14.52
N LEU A 255 -2.21 14.73 -13.67
CA LEU A 255 -0.93 14.17 -14.11
C LEU A 255 -1.12 12.84 -14.84
N PHE A 256 -2.07 12.00 -14.44
CA PHE A 256 -2.40 10.78 -15.19
C PHE A 256 -3.21 11.03 -16.48
N THR A 257 -3.81 12.21 -16.65
CA THR A 257 -4.44 12.60 -17.92
C THR A 257 -3.44 13.16 -18.94
N LEU A 258 -2.28 13.66 -18.49
CA LEU A 258 -1.27 14.30 -19.35
C LEU A 258 -0.11 13.39 -19.79
N SER A 259 0.04 12.18 -19.24
CA SER A 259 1.03 11.20 -19.72
C SER A 259 0.54 10.37 -20.92
N CYS A 260 -0.57 10.76 -21.54
CA CYS A 260 -1.07 10.19 -22.80
C CYS A 260 -0.96 11.24 -23.91
N PHE A 261 0.28 11.55 -24.29
CA PHE A 261 0.68 12.00 -25.62
C PHE A 261 2.06 11.41 -25.92
#